data_AF-A0A645CK75-F1
#
_entry.id   AF-A0A645CK75-F1
#
_cell.length_a   1.000
_cell.length_b   1.000
_cell.length_c   1.000
_cell.angle_alpha   90.00
_cell.angle_beta   90.00
_cell.angle_gamma   90.00
#
_symmetry.space_group_name_H-M   'P 1'
#
loop_
_entity.id
_entity.type
_entity.pdbx_description
1 polymer ?
#
loop_
_entity_poly.entity_id
_entity_poly.type
_entity_poly.pdbx_seq_one_letter_code
_entity_poly.pdbx_strand_id
1 'polypeptide(L)'
;MDREKLEAIKMSPVTRLSINPQTMNDVTLKKIGRNHTVSDIIKCFKISRDIGFDNINMDLILGLEDESIENITKTLSHMKELKPDSLTVHTLAIKKASTLINDSQGALDKLRTYNIEDFMKISADAADYLGMKPYYLYRQKNMLSNLENIGYALEDKISLYNIAIMEEKQTIIAFGSGSVSKFTYPEENRIERVSNIKDVKLYIDNVEQVIAKKNKEVEKWI
;
A
#
# COMPACT_ATOMS: atom_id res chain seq x y z
N MET A 1 8.12 8.85 -12.47
CA MET A 1 7.24 10.04 -12.47
C MET A 1 8.14 11.25 -12.74
N ASP A 2 7.78 12.12 -13.66
CA ASP A 2 8.52 13.34 -13.99
C ASP A 2 7.77 14.58 -13.48
N ARG A 3 8.41 15.76 -13.59
CA ARG A 3 7.84 17.03 -13.12
C ARG A 3 6.54 17.38 -13.85
N GLU A 4 6.53 17.26 -15.18
CA GLU A 4 5.38 17.60 -16.02
C GLU A 4 4.11 16.84 -15.59
N LYS A 5 4.22 15.53 -15.35
CA LYS A 5 3.09 14.75 -14.84
C LYS A 5 2.64 15.16 -13.45
N LEU A 6 3.57 15.50 -12.55
CA LEU A 6 3.23 15.95 -11.20
C LEU A 6 2.54 17.32 -11.21
N GLU A 7 2.96 18.22 -12.08
CA GLU A 7 2.31 19.53 -12.29
C GLU A 7 0.90 19.35 -12.85
N ALA A 8 0.72 18.46 -13.84
CA ALA A 8 -0.59 18.12 -14.35
C ALA A 8 -1.51 17.53 -13.25
N ILE A 9 -0.98 16.68 -12.37
CA ILE A 9 -1.74 16.18 -11.21
C ILE A 9 -2.07 17.32 -10.25
N LYS A 10 -1.15 18.26 -9.99
CA LYS A 10 -1.37 19.39 -9.08
C LYS A 10 -2.44 20.37 -9.58
N MET A 11 -2.64 20.45 -10.90
CA MET A 11 -3.73 21.23 -11.52
C MET A 11 -5.12 20.61 -11.30
N SER A 12 -5.19 19.38 -10.78
CA SER A 12 -6.42 18.68 -10.43
C SER A 12 -6.67 18.72 -8.90
N PRO A 13 -7.87 18.39 -8.39
CA PRO A 13 -8.18 18.42 -6.96
C PRO A 13 -7.54 17.26 -6.16
N VAL A 14 -6.38 16.75 -6.59
CA VAL A 14 -5.62 15.72 -5.89
C VAL A 14 -4.90 16.35 -4.71
N THR A 15 -5.28 15.92 -3.51
CA THR A 15 -4.73 16.44 -2.24
C THR A 15 -3.69 15.52 -1.61
N ARG A 16 -3.51 14.30 -2.11
CA ARG A 16 -2.62 13.30 -1.53
C ARG A 16 -1.89 12.49 -2.59
N LEU A 17 -0.59 12.28 -2.39
CA LEU A 17 0.25 11.38 -3.19
C LEU A 17 0.68 10.17 -2.37
N SER A 18 0.97 9.07 -3.07
CA SER A 18 1.61 7.90 -2.48
C SER A 18 2.84 7.56 -3.32
N ILE A 19 4.03 7.76 -2.75
CA ILE A 19 5.32 7.55 -3.40
C ILE A 19 6.02 6.42 -2.66
N ASN A 20 5.79 5.20 -3.13
CA ASN A 20 6.13 4.01 -2.35
C ASN A 20 7.48 3.45 -2.80
N PRO A 21 8.53 3.47 -1.94
CA PRO A 21 9.80 2.82 -2.24
C PRO A 21 9.76 1.32 -2.01
N GLN A 22 8.87 0.80 -1.16
CA GLN A 22 8.93 -0.54 -0.58
C GLN A 22 10.15 -0.75 0.33
N THR A 23 11.35 -0.42 -0.13
CA THR A 23 12.62 -0.43 0.61
C THR A 23 13.56 0.61 0.00
N MET A 24 14.48 1.19 0.77
CA MET A 24 15.48 2.13 0.24
C MET A 24 16.82 1.44 0.01
N ASN A 25 16.79 0.27 -0.62
CA ASN A 25 17.95 -0.54 -0.96
C ASN A 25 17.85 -1.02 -2.43
N ASP A 26 18.73 -0.52 -3.30
CA ASP A 26 18.73 -0.85 -4.73
C ASP A 26 18.94 -2.33 -5.03
N VAL A 27 19.73 -3.03 -4.20
CA VAL A 27 19.96 -4.48 -4.36
C VAL A 27 18.67 -5.23 -4.11
N THR A 28 17.96 -4.90 -3.03
CA THR A 28 16.66 -5.51 -2.70
C THR A 28 15.61 -5.17 -3.76
N LEU A 29 15.52 -3.90 -4.20
CA LEU A 29 14.61 -3.45 -5.25
C LEU A 29 14.77 -4.26 -6.54
N LYS A 30 16.02 -4.48 -6.98
CA LYS A 30 16.33 -5.28 -8.17
C LYS A 30 15.90 -6.74 -8.00
N LYS A 31 16.14 -7.35 -6.83
CA LYS A 31 15.75 -8.74 -6.54
C LYS A 31 14.23 -8.94 -6.60
N ILE A 32 13.45 -8.00 -6.08
CA ILE A 32 11.99 -8.07 -6.09
C ILE A 32 11.36 -7.58 -7.41
N GLY A 33 12.17 -7.34 -8.45
CA GLY A 33 11.71 -6.97 -9.78
C GLY A 33 11.20 -5.54 -9.92
N ARG A 34 11.68 -4.59 -9.09
CA ARG A 34 11.39 -3.16 -9.28
C ARG A 34 12.36 -2.55 -10.29
N ASN A 35 11.81 -1.71 -11.17
CA ASN A 35 12.56 -1.00 -12.21
C ASN A 35 13.02 0.40 -11.79
N HIS A 36 12.69 0.84 -10.57
CA HIS A 36 13.12 2.14 -10.04
C HIS A 36 14.25 1.96 -9.03
N THR A 37 15.04 3.01 -8.85
CA THR A 37 16.12 3.09 -7.86
C THR A 37 15.71 3.94 -6.65
N VAL A 38 16.50 3.87 -5.59
CA VAL A 38 16.38 4.77 -4.43
C VAL A 38 16.50 6.24 -4.87
N SER A 39 17.39 6.54 -5.81
CA SER A 39 17.57 7.88 -6.37
C SER A 39 16.30 8.39 -7.07
N ASP A 40 15.60 7.52 -7.81
CA ASP A 40 14.34 7.87 -8.47
C ASP A 40 13.25 8.23 -7.45
N ILE A 41 13.17 7.51 -6.33
CA ILE A 41 12.23 7.81 -5.25
C ILE A 41 12.56 9.17 -4.62
N ILE A 42 13.81 9.40 -4.25
CA ILE A 42 14.24 10.67 -3.63
C ILE A 42 13.96 11.83 -4.58
N LYS A 43 14.29 11.68 -5.87
CA LYS A 43 14.04 12.70 -6.88
C LYS A 43 12.54 12.98 -7.03
N CYS A 44 11.72 11.95 -7.16
CA CYS A 44 10.27 12.06 -7.27
C CYS A 44 9.66 12.77 -6.04
N PHE A 45 10.07 12.37 -4.84
CA PHE A 45 9.61 12.98 -3.59
C PHE A 45 9.98 14.46 -3.52
N LYS A 46 11.24 14.82 -3.80
CA LYS A 46 11.70 16.22 -3.77
C LYS A 46 10.97 17.10 -4.78
N ILE A 47 10.76 16.62 -6.01
CA ILE A 47 9.97 17.33 -7.02
C ILE A 47 8.53 17.51 -6.54
N SER A 48 7.94 16.49 -5.92
CA SER A 48 6.57 16.56 -5.41
C SER A 48 6.42 17.60 -4.30
N ARG A 49 7.39 17.66 -3.36
CA ARG A 49 7.44 18.71 -2.33
C ARG A 49 7.61 20.11 -2.94
N ASP A 50 8.51 20.25 -3.92
CA ASP A 50 8.77 21.52 -4.61
C ASP A 50 7.54 22.07 -5.35
N ILE A 51 6.74 21.20 -5.98
CA ILE A 51 5.45 21.55 -6.61
C ILE A 51 4.37 21.92 -5.56
N GLY A 52 4.62 21.66 -4.28
CA GLY A 52 3.72 21.99 -3.18
C GLY A 52 2.75 20.88 -2.81
N PHE A 53 3.10 19.60 -3.01
CA PHE A 53 2.38 18.50 -2.35
C PHE A 53 2.79 18.43 -0.87
N ASP A 54 1.80 18.54 0.01
CA ASP A 54 1.94 18.61 1.47
C ASP A 54 1.32 17.39 2.18
N ASN A 55 0.87 16.39 1.42
CA ASN A 55 0.38 15.11 1.93
C ASN A 55 0.89 13.97 1.05
N ILE A 56 2.06 13.44 1.41
CA ILE A 56 2.75 12.38 0.71
C ILE A 56 2.88 11.18 1.65
N ASN A 57 2.25 10.08 1.25
CA ASN A 57 2.40 8.77 1.85
C ASN A 57 3.60 8.01 1.29
N MET A 58 4.25 7.20 2.11
CA MET A 58 5.21 6.20 1.65
C MET A 58 4.92 4.84 2.28
N ASP A 59 4.96 3.78 1.47
CA ASP A 59 4.78 2.40 1.93
C ASP A 59 6.12 1.64 1.98
N LEU A 60 6.41 1.01 3.11
CA LEU A 60 7.51 0.09 3.32
C LEU A 60 7.01 -1.35 3.40
N ILE A 61 7.83 -2.31 2.96
CA ILE A 61 7.58 -3.74 3.12
C ILE A 61 8.73 -4.33 3.92
N LEU A 62 8.41 -4.88 5.09
CA LEU A 62 9.36 -5.56 5.97
C LEU A 62 9.41 -7.05 5.66
N GLY A 63 10.59 -7.63 5.82
CA GLY A 63 10.82 -9.06 5.62
C GLY A 63 11.03 -9.41 4.15
N LEU A 64 11.53 -8.46 3.35
CA LEU A 64 11.95 -8.73 1.98
C LEU A 64 13.17 -9.67 1.97
N GLU A 65 13.41 -10.32 0.83
CA GLU A 65 14.51 -11.27 0.67
C GLU A 65 15.88 -10.60 0.96
N ASP A 66 16.68 -11.26 1.80
CA ASP A 66 17.99 -10.80 2.29
C ASP A 66 17.98 -9.42 2.99
N GLU A 67 16.84 -9.05 3.58
CA GLU A 67 16.72 -7.82 4.36
C GLU A 67 17.28 -7.99 5.78
N SER A 68 18.33 -7.23 6.11
CA SER A 68 18.94 -7.20 7.44
C SER A 68 18.43 -6.01 8.28
N ILE A 69 18.69 -6.04 9.59
CA ILE A 69 18.45 -4.89 10.49
C ILE A 69 19.14 -3.62 9.95
N GLU A 70 20.35 -3.75 9.40
CA GLU A 70 21.08 -2.62 8.82
C GLU A 70 20.36 -2.04 7.59
N ASN A 71 19.84 -2.91 6.71
CA ASN A 71 19.07 -2.48 5.54
C ASN A 71 17.81 -1.70 5.93
N ILE A 72 17.07 -2.17 6.94
CA ILE A 72 15.88 -1.49 7.45
C ILE A 72 16.26 -0.18 8.14
N THR A 73 17.31 -0.18 8.95
CA THR A 73 17.79 1.02 9.64
C THR A 73 18.18 2.11 8.64
N LYS A 74 18.87 1.73 7.56
CA LYS A 74 19.19 2.65 6.46
C LYS A 74 17.94 3.14 5.76
N THR A 75 16.98 2.25 5.52
CA THR A 75 15.69 2.61 4.93
C THR A 75 14.95 3.65 5.76
N LEU A 76 14.83 3.42 7.06
CA LEU A 76 14.17 4.34 7.98
C LEU A 76 14.96 5.64 8.16
N SER A 77 16.29 5.63 8.02
CA SER A 77 17.10 6.86 8.01
C SER A 77 16.76 7.74 6.81
N HIS A 78 16.65 7.17 5.60
CA HIS A 78 16.15 7.91 4.45
C HIS A 78 14.72 8.42 4.63
N MET A 79 13.85 7.63 5.27
CA MET A 79 12.49 8.08 5.60
C MET A 79 12.51 9.32 6.50
N LYS A 80 13.38 9.34 7.51
CA LYS A 80 13.57 10.49 8.42
C LYS A 80 14.10 11.72 7.69
N GLU A 81 14.95 11.55 6.69
CA GLU A 81 15.44 12.64 5.83
C GLU A 81 14.35 13.20 4.92
N LEU A 82 13.54 12.33 4.30
CA LEU A 82 12.48 12.72 3.38
C LEU A 82 11.28 13.35 4.10
N LYS A 83 11.00 12.94 5.35
CA LYS A 83 9.86 13.42 6.16
C LYS A 83 8.53 13.33 5.38
N PRO A 84 8.06 12.12 5.03
CA PRO A 84 6.71 11.98 4.49
C PRO A 84 5.67 12.40 5.53
N ASP A 85 4.42 12.55 5.10
CA ASP A 85 3.30 12.96 5.95
C ASP A 85 2.55 11.75 6.53
N SER A 86 2.68 10.60 5.86
CA SER A 86 2.21 9.31 6.37
C SER A 86 3.12 8.17 5.92
N LEU A 87 3.15 7.11 6.72
CA LEU A 87 3.94 5.91 6.51
C LEU A 87 3.05 4.68 6.67
N THR A 88 3.01 3.78 5.68
CA THR A 88 2.42 2.45 5.87
C THR A 88 3.52 1.42 5.96
N VAL A 89 3.53 0.65 7.04
CA VAL A 89 4.45 -0.47 7.22
C VAL A 89 3.68 -1.75 6.93
N HIS A 90 4.07 -2.43 5.85
CA HIS A 90 3.54 -3.73 5.49
C HIS A 90 4.51 -4.82 5.93
N THR A 91 4.01 -5.92 6.48
CA THR A 91 4.81 -7.12 6.69
C THR A 91 4.58 -8.09 5.54
N LEU A 92 5.65 -8.71 5.03
CA LEU A 92 5.55 -9.56 3.85
C LEU A 92 4.58 -10.73 4.10
N ALA A 93 3.57 -10.85 3.24
CA ALA A 93 2.72 -12.03 3.13
C ALA A 93 3.28 -12.95 2.03
N ILE A 94 3.49 -14.25 2.30
CA ILE A 94 3.84 -15.20 1.21
C ILE A 94 2.65 -15.28 0.26
N LYS A 95 2.81 -14.72 -0.93
CA LYS A 95 1.89 -15.00 -2.03
C LYS A 95 2.03 -16.47 -2.40
N LYS A 96 0.90 -17.19 -2.40
CA LYS A 96 0.75 -18.57 -2.93
C LYS A 96 1.18 -18.75 -4.42
N ALA A 97 1.71 -17.73 -5.09
CA ALA A 97 2.05 -17.77 -6.51
C ALA A 97 3.21 -16.83 -6.85
N SER A 98 4.44 -17.23 -6.54
CA SER A 98 5.67 -16.78 -7.21
C SER A 98 6.85 -17.55 -6.64
N THR A 99 7.24 -18.69 -7.23
CA THR A 99 8.57 -19.37 -7.12
C THR A 99 9.13 -19.73 -5.71
N LEU A 100 8.57 -19.19 -4.64
CA LEU A 100 8.86 -19.34 -3.21
C LEU A 100 8.14 -20.56 -2.60
N ILE A 101 7.25 -21.21 -3.36
CA ILE A 101 6.49 -22.37 -2.88
C ILE A 101 7.43 -23.54 -2.55
N ASN A 102 8.54 -23.67 -3.29
CA ASN A 102 9.49 -24.76 -3.06
C ASN A 102 10.31 -24.60 -1.77
N ASP A 103 10.29 -23.42 -1.14
CA ASP A 103 11.00 -23.14 0.12
C ASP A 103 10.15 -22.29 1.07
N SER A 104 8.86 -22.57 1.15
CA SER A 104 7.96 -21.87 2.08
C SER A 104 8.40 -22.04 3.54
N GLN A 105 9.01 -23.19 3.87
CA GLN A 105 9.60 -23.46 5.18
C GLN A 105 10.89 -22.65 5.41
N GLY A 106 11.83 -22.59 4.47
CA GLY A 106 13.05 -21.79 4.60
C GLY A 106 12.80 -20.28 4.56
N ALA A 107 11.77 -19.82 3.84
CA ALA A 107 11.31 -18.43 3.94
C ALA A 107 10.77 -18.11 5.34
N LEU A 108 9.96 -19.01 5.93
CA LEU A 108 9.48 -18.90 7.31
C LEU A 108 10.62 -18.93 8.33
N ASP A 109 11.61 -19.80 8.14
CA ASP A 109 12.73 -19.94 9.06
C ASP A 109 13.69 -18.75 8.95
N LYS A 110 13.92 -18.19 7.76
CA LYS A 110 14.62 -16.91 7.57
C LYS A 110 13.88 -15.74 8.22
N LEU A 111 12.56 -15.67 8.06
CA LEU A 111 11.71 -14.66 8.68
C LEU A 111 11.55 -14.82 10.19
N ARG A 112 11.79 -16.01 10.74
CA ARG A 112 11.90 -16.23 12.19
C ARG A 112 13.30 -15.88 12.70
N THR A 113 14.32 -16.04 11.85
CA THR A 113 15.71 -15.66 12.15
C THR A 113 15.87 -14.15 12.23
N TYR A 114 15.23 -13.41 11.32
CA TYR A 114 15.06 -11.97 11.47
C TYR A 114 13.85 -11.71 12.35
N ASN A 115 14.05 -11.30 13.60
CA ASN A 115 12.94 -11.03 14.51
C ASN A 115 12.08 -9.87 13.96
N ILE A 116 11.01 -10.18 13.20
CA ILE A 116 10.15 -9.17 12.56
C ILE A 116 9.56 -8.22 13.60
N GLU A 117 9.41 -8.66 14.85
CA GLU A 117 9.01 -7.80 15.97
C GLU A 117 10.00 -6.65 16.17
N ASP A 118 11.30 -6.89 16.01
CA ASP A 118 12.32 -5.83 16.06
C ASP A 118 12.17 -4.87 14.87
N PHE A 119 11.87 -5.38 13.67
CA PHE A 119 11.62 -4.52 12.50
C PHE A 119 10.38 -3.65 12.69
N MET A 120 9.31 -4.22 13.23
CA MET A 120 8.08 -3.50 13.55
C MET A 120 8.34 -2.44 14.61
N LYS A 121 9.10 -2.77 15.66
CA LYS A 121 9.49 -1.84 16.71
C LYS A 121 10.31 -0.67 16.17
N ILE A 122 11.38 -0.94 15.43
CA ILE A 122 12.24 0.12 14.86
C ILE A 122 11.44 0.98 13.87
N SER A 123 10.49 0.40 13.13
CA SER A 123 9.60 1.15 12.23
C SER A 123 8.62 2.05 12.99
N ALA A 124 8.07 1.57 14.11
CA ALA A 124 7.22 2.36 15.00
C ALA A 124 8.01 3.52 15.64
N ASP A 125 9.24 3.26 16.12
CA ASP A 125 10.13 4.28 16.68
C ASP A 125 10.49 5.35 15.63
N ALA A 126 10.64 4.96 14.36
CA ALA A 126 10.88 5.90 13.28
C ALA A 126 9.64 6.75 12.94
N ALA A 127 8.45 6.17 13.01
CA ALA A 127 7.19 6.91 12.84
C ALA A 127 6.97 7.91 13.99
N ASP A 128 7.21 7.48 15.23
CA ASP A 128 7.11 8.34 16.43
C ASP A 128 8.12 9.49 16.37
N TYR A 129 9.37 9.22 15.95
CA TYR A 129 10.38 10.25 15.70
C TYR A 129 9.91 11.31 14.68
N LEU A 130 9.11 10.91 13.70
CA LEU A 130 8.51 11.80 12.71
C LEU A 130 7.23 12.50 13.22
N GLY A 131 6.81 12.27 14.46
CA GLY A 131 5.59 12.81 15.05
C GLY A 131 4.31 12.13 14.58
N MET A 132 4.42 10.94 13.98
CA MET A 132 3.28 10.21 13.45
C MET A 132 2.68 9.27 14.49
N LYS A 133 1.36 9.11 14.45
CA LYS A 133 0.64 8.14 15.29
C LYS A 133 0.03 7.04 14.42
N PRO A 134 -0.04 5.79 14.91
CA PRO A 134 -0.80 4.75 14.23
C PRO A 134 -2.28 5.13 14.20
N TYR A 135 -2.95 4.98 13.06
CA TYR A 135 -4.37 5.36 12.89
C TYR A 135 -5.24 4.33 12.18
N TYR A 136 -4.64 3.34 11.53
CA TYR A 136 -5.34 2.13 11.09
C TYR A 136 -4.39 0.95 11.08
N LEU A 137 -4.97 -0.25 11.19
CA LEU A 137 -4.27 -1.50 10.98
C LEU A 137 -5.17 -2.42 10.16
N TYR A 138 -4.55 -3.33 9.41
CA TYR A 138 -5.28 -4.38 8.72
C TYR A 138 -4.42 -5.62 8.53
N ARG A 139 -5.08 -6.76 8.34
CA ARG A 139 -4.42 -8.04 8.11
C ARG A 139 -4.64 -8.52 6.68
N GLN A 140 -3.57 -8.96 6.03
CA GLN A 140 -3.66 -9.63 4.73
C GLN A 140 -4.01 -11.12 4.89
N LYS A 141 -4.68 -11.71 3.89
CA LYS A 141 -4.88 -13.17 3.83
C LYS A 141 -3.54 -13.85 3.54
N ASN A 142 -3.21 -14.91 4.29
CA ASN A 142 -1.95 -15.68 4.19
C ASN A 142 -0.68 -14.94 4.67
N MET A 143 -0.78 -14.18 5.76
CA MET A 143 0.41 -13.64 6.43
C MET A 143 1.20 -14.74 7.14
N LEU A 144 2.52 -14.58 7.17
CA LEU A 144 3.49 -15.53 7.73
C LEU A 144 3.49 -15.60 9.26
N SER A 145 2.89 -14.59 9.89
CA SER A 145 2.82 -14.40 11.34
C SER A 145 1.48 -13.79 11.73
N ASN A 146 1.25 -13.60 13.03
CA ASN A 146 0.13 -12.85 13.60
C ASN A 146 0.29 -11.33 13.49
N LEU A 147 1.25 -10.86 12.69
CA LEU A 147 1.54 -9.44 12.53
C LEU A 147 0.50 -8.75 11.64
N GLU A 148 0.34 -7.45 11.84
CA GLU A 148 -0.54 -6.59 11.05
C GLU A 148 0.25 -5.61 10.19
N ASN A 149 -0.40 -5.07 9.17
CA ASN A 149 0.07 -3.89 8.47
C ASN A 149 -0.47 -2.66 9.19
N ILE A 150 0.39 -1.68 9.46
CA ILE A 150 0.05 -0.51 10.26
C ILE A 150 0.27 0.75 9.45
N GLY A 151 -0.71 1.63 9.45
CA GLY A 151 -0.59 2.99 8.91
C GLY A 151 -0.36 4.00 10.01
N TYR A 152 0.66 4.83 9.82
CA TYR A 152 1.04 5.96 10.66
C TYR A 152 0.83 7.26 9.88
N ALA A 153 0.39 8.32 10.55
CA ALA A 153 0.27 9.64 9.94
C ALA A 153 0.48 10.75 10.97
N LEU A 154 0.86 11.94 10.50
CA LEU A 154 0.67 13.17 11.25
C LEU A 154 -0.83 13.39 11.51
N GLU A 155 -1.15 14.08 12.61
CA GLU A 155 -2.53 14.24 13.10
C GLU A 155 -3.45 14.90 12.07
N ASP A 156 -2.97 15.91 11.35
CA ASP A 156 -3.69 16.62 10.28
C ASP A 156 -3.64 15.90 8.92
N LYS A 157 -2.97 14.74 8.84
CA LYS A 157 -2.75 13.96 7.61
C LYS A 157 -3.38 12.57 7.66
N ILE A 158 -4.17 12.28 8.70
CA ILE A 158 -4.95 11.05 8.84
C ILE A 158 -5.89 10.88 7.63
N SER A 159 -5.88 9.69 7.03
CA SER A 159 -6.73 9.36 5.89
C SER A 159 -8.03 8.68 6.33
N LEU A 160 -9.12 9.45 6.39
CA LEU A 160 -10.47 8.91 6.62
C LEU A 160 -10.83 7.83 5.59
N TYR A 161 -10.39 8.00 4.35
CA TYR A 161 -10.56 7.00 3.30
C TYR A 161 -9.90 5.66 3.67
N ASN A 162 -8.67 5.69 4.21
CA ASN A 162 -7.99 4.45 4.61
C ASN A 162 -8.76 3.76 5.75
N ILE A 163 -9.20 4.52 6.77
CA ILE A 163 -10.00 4.00 7.88
C ILE A 163 -11.28 3.35 7.35
N ALA A 164 -12.08 4.10 6.57
CA ALA A 164 -13.39 3.64 6.10
C ALA A 164 -13.30 2.39 5.19
N ILE A 165 -12.22 2.26 4.41
CA ILE A 165 -11.98 1.06 3.62
C ILE A 165 -11.64 -0.14 4.52
N MET A 166 -10.74 0.03 5.48
CA MET A 166 -10.26 -1.05 6.34
C MET A 166 -11.32 -1.54 7.32
N GLU A 167 -12.19 -0.64 7.81
CA GLU A 167 -13.35 -1.00 8.64
C GLU A 167 -14.53 -1.57 7.84
N GLU A 168 -14.39 -1.64 6.51
CA GLU A 168 -15.45 -2.04 5.58
C GLU A 168 -16.76 -1.27 5.76
N LYS A 169 -16.68 0.02 6.10
CA LYS A 169 -17.83 0.92 6.32
C LYS A 169 -18.26 1.71 5.09
N GLN A 170 -17.48 1.67 4.03
CA GLN A 170 -17.70 2.44 2.80
C GLN A 170 -18.05 1.53 1.63
N THR A 171 -19.14 1.85 0.93
CA THR A 171 -19.41 1.32 -0.41
C THR A 171 -18.38 1.90 -1.39
N ILE A 172 -17.73 1.01 -2.15
CA ILE A 172 -16.71 1.31 -3.15
C ILE A 172 -17.23 0.84 -4.51
N ILE A 173 -17.40 1.78 -5.43
CA ILE A 173 -17.69 1.47 -6.84
C ILE A 173 -16.35 1.52 -7.58
N ALA A 174 -15.94 0.37 -8.11
CA ALA A 174 -14.64 0.21 -8.75
C ALA A 174 -14.78 0.07 -10.27
N PHE A 175 -13.91 0.74 -11.02
CA PHE A 175 -13.88 0.72 -12.48
C PHE A 175 -12.58 0.08 -12.98
N GLY A 176 -12.58 -0.41 -14.23
CA GLY A 176 -11.43 -1.05 -14.85
C GLY A 176 -11.36 -2.56 -14.64
N SER A 177 -10.55 -3.21 -15.49
CA SER A 177 -10.33 -4.65 -15.49
C SER A 177 -9.78 -5.16 -14.14
N GLY A 178 -10.29 -6.30 -13.68
CA GLY A 178 -9.88 -6.96 -12.44
C GLY A 178 -10.27 -6.27 -11.12
N SER A 179 -10.89 -5.08 -11.19
CA SER A 179 -11.36 -4.36 -10.01
C SER A 179 -12.59 -5.03 -9.38
N VAL A 180 -12.83 -4.73 -8.10
CA VAL A 180 -13.96 -5.28 -7.34
C VAL A 180 -14.71 -4.14 -6.66
N SER A 181 -16.00 -4.02 -6.94
CA SER A 181 -16.89 -3.13 -6.17
C SER A 181 -17.34 -3.82 -4.90
N LYS A 182 -17.46 -3.04 -3.83
CA LYS A 182 -17.89 -3.49 -2.50
C LYS A 182 -19.10 -2.67 -2.08
N PHE A 183 -20.25 -3.30 -1.90
CA PHE A 183 -21.46 -2.64 -1.40
C PHE A 183 -21.68 -3.07 0.05
N THR A 184 -21.78 -2.09 0.96
CA THR A 184 -21.95 -2.32 2.39
C THR A 184 -23.40 -2.11 2.79
N TYR A 185 -23.99 -3.08 3.48
CA TYR A 185 -25.36 -3.05 4.01
C TYR A 185 -25.29 -3.21 5.54
N PRO A 186 -25.11 -2.10 6.30
CA PRO A 186 -24.85 -2.17 7.74
C PRO A 186 -25.97 -2.83 8.55
N GLU A 187 -27.24 -2.53 8.22
CA GLU A 187 -28.42 -3.09 8.89
C GLU A 187 -28.53 -4.61 8.75
N GLU A 188 -27.97 -5.16 7.66
CA GLU A 188 -27.96 -6.60 7.38
C GLU A 188 -26.64 -7.28 7.80
N ASN A 189 -25.67 -6.51 8.31
CA ASN A 189 -24.30 -6.97 8.54
C ASN A 189 -23.71 -7.71 7.30
N ARG A 190 -23.98 -7.17 6.11
CA ARG A 190 -23.67 -7.82 4.83
C ARG A 190 -22.79 -6.95 3.94
N ILE A 191 -21.89 -7.60 3.21
CA ILE A 191 -21.07 -6.99 2.18
C ILE A 191 -21.22 -7.77 0.88
N GLU A 192 -21.69 -7.10 -0.16
CA GLU A 192 -21.80 -7.66 -1.51
C GLU A 192 -20.59 -7.26 -2.37
N ARG A 193 -20.06 -8.19 -3.18
CA ARG A 193 -18.86 -7.94 -3.98
C ARG A 193 -19.11 -8.23 -5.46
N VAL A 194 -18.90 -7.21 -6.29
CA VAL A 194 -19.04 -7.30 -7.75
C VAL A 194 -17.68 -7.18 -8.41
N SER A 195 -17.12 -8.33 -8.80
CA SER A 195 -15.84 -8.39 -9.51
C SER A 195 -15.99 -8.14 -11.01
N ASN A 196 -15.08 -7.35 -11.57
CA ASN A 196 -14.91 -7.17 -13.00
C ASN A 196 -14.05 -8.28 -13.60
N ILE A 197 -14.15 -8.45 -14.92
CA ILE A 197 -13.33 -9.37 -15.69
C ILE A 197 -11.86 -8.96 -15.58
N LYS A 198 -10.96 -9.92 -15.27
CA LYS A 198 -9.52 -9.68 -15.06
C LYS A 198 -8.71 -9.52 -16.35
N ASP A 199 -9.15 -10.18 -17.42
CA ASP A 199 -8.53 -10.02 -18.73
C ASP A 199 -8.96 -8.68 -19.33
N VAL A 200 -8.00 -7.91 -19.83
CA VAL A 200 -8.25 -6.53 -20.30
C VAL A 200 -9.09 -6.54 -21.57
N LYS A 201 -8.83 -7.47 -22.50
CA LYS A 201 -9.56 -7.54 -23.77
C LYS A 201 -10.99 -7.95 -23.52
N LEU A 202 -11.21 -9.02 -22.75
CA LEU A 202 -12.56 -9.46 -22.38
C LEU A 202 -13.31 -8.41 -21.57
N TYR A 203 -12.63 -7.64 -20.71
CA TYR A 203 -13.26 -6.51 -20.01
C TYR A 203 -13.80 -5.45 -20.98
N ILE A 204 -13.00 -5.07 -21.98
CA ILE A 204 -13.39 -4.08 -23.00
C ILE A 204 -14.53 -4.62 -23.85
N ASP A 205 -14.39 -5.85 -24.36
CA ASP A 205 -15.37 -6.50 -25.25
C ASP A 205 -16.73 -6.72 -24.55
N ASN A 206 -16.77 -6.74 -23.22
CA ASN A 206 -17.97 -6.99 -22.42
C ASN A 206 -18.32 -5.83 -21.47
N VAL A 207 -17.88 -4.59 -21.78
CA VAL A 207 -18.06 -3.44 -20.87
C VAL A 207 -19.53 -3.18 -20.52
N GLU A 208 -20.45 -3.35 -21.49
CA GLU A 208 -21.90 -3.18 -21.27
C GLU A 208 -22.46 -4.17 -20.24
N GLN A 209 -22.02 -5.43 -20.29
CA GLN A 209 -22.42 -6.44 -19.31
C GLN A 209 -21.85 -6.13 -17.92
N VAL A 210 -20.63 -5.62 -17.85
CA VAL A 210 -20.01 -5.19 -16.59
C VAL A 210 -20.79 -4.02 -15.98
N ILE A 211 -21.21 -3.04 -16.80
CA ILE A 211 -22.03 -1.91 -16.36
C ILE A 211 -23.39 -2.41 -15.85
N ALA A 212 -24.10 -3.22 -16.64
CA ALA A 212 -25.41 -3.76 -16.26
C ALA A 212 -25.37 -4.54 -14.93
N LYS A 213 -24.33 -5.35 -14.72
CA LYS A 213 -24.14 -6.09 -13.47
C LYS A 213 -23.93 -5.18 -12.26
N LYS A 214 -23.19 -4.06 -12.42
CA LYS A 214 -23.01 -3.08 -11.33
C LYS A 214 -24.28 -2.29 -11.05
N ASN A 215 -24.98 -1.86 -12.09
CA ASN A 215 -26.22 -1.09 -11.94
C ASN A 215 -27.26 -1.85 -11.11
N LYS A 216 -27.38 -3.17 -11.32
CA LYS A 216 -28.26 -4.02 -10.50
C LYS A 216 -27.95 -3.99 -9.00
N GLU A 217 -26.68 -3.86 -8.61
CA GLU A 217 -26.33 -3.74 -7.18
C GLU A 217 -26.44 -2.29 -6.68
N VAL A 218 -26.19 -1.30 -7.53
CA VAL A 218 -26.44 0.12 -7.20
C VAL A 218 -27.92 0.33 -6.89
N GLU A 219 -28.82 -0.21 -7.72
CA GLU A 219 -30.28 -0.13 -7.52
C GLU A 219 -30.78 -0.76 -6.22
N LYS A 220 -30.07 -1.76 -5.68
CA LYS A 220 -30.41 -2.38 -4.39
C LYS A 220 -29.85 -1.59 -3.20
N TRP A 221 -28.78 -0.84 -3.44
CA TRP A 221 -28.05 -0.14 -2.39
C TRP A 221 -28.61 1.26 -2.10
N ILE A 222 -29.17 1.93 -3.12
CA ILE A 222 -29.91 3.19 -3.00
C ILE A 222 -31.30 2.92 -2.43
#